data_AF-A0A2K0SVB6-F1
#
_entry.id   AF-A0A2K0SVB6-F1
#
_cell.length_a   1.000
_cell.length_b   1.000
_cell.length_c   1.000
_cell.angle_alpha   90.00
_cell.angle_beta   90.00
_cell.angle_gamma   90.00
#
_symmetry.space_group_name_H-M   'P 1'
#
loop_
_entity.id
_entity.type
_entity.pdbx_description
1 polymer ?
#
loop_
_entity_poly.entity_id
_entity_poly.type
_entity_poly.pdbx_seq_one_letter_code
_entity_poly.pdbx_strand_id
1 'polypeptide(L)'
;MLMEGGEPETEAKNVTSQKALVCDRCHDLLHHSTKGDTAKVTMYHPTVESLRETIEESPHKYNHIYHVIDAADFPMSLIPRLNVLLGDVPLRTRNRRSRAGKFQHDRKTEMSFIITRSDLLGPTKEMVDAMMPYLKDVLRQALGRVGERVRLGNVRCVSARRGWWTTTVKEDVWNRGGAGWMVGKVNVGKSQLFEAIYPKGRMTEKPQRAGESTRQKEAATTNSTMDENVLESDEDLATTNLGSLLPPPQPAKNYPDMPIVSSLPGTTASPIRIPFGNGKGELIDLPGLARSDLELYVKEEHRQSLIMKKRIVPEQITVKPGSSIVLGGGLIRITPRTPDMIFLMYNFTPLHEHLTNTDKAIEFQNQTRQSMGLENISLPDIGDKMKHAGTFKLEHDVTKKRAGPLTRKNAIGLSVDTLPFRVLSVDILIEGVGYVEIVAQVRKRHLERILASQNAPAEVQKETKPKATPQDTTDPFADMYNMRRDMSVDDKAVEPKVQLQPKESPEWPAVDVYSPLGQFVGSRQPINGWLNNKPRETADQKKSRPRRSMKGAKKLEKKRRGEHQAA
;
A
#
# COMPACT_ATOMS: atom_id res chain seq x y z
N MET A 1 3.61 76.79 28.82
CA MET A 1 2.86 76.65 27.55
C MET A 1 3.86 76.14 26.52
N LEU A 2 3.73 74.87 26.12
CA LEU A 2 3.29 74.45 24.77
C LEU A 2 4.45 74.51 23.75
N MET A 3 4.84 73.47 23.00
CA MET A 3 4.41 72.07 22.85
C MET A 3 5.62 71.27 22.31
N GLU A 4 5.82 70.05 22.80
CA GLU A 4 6.64 69.03 22.13
C GLU A 4 5.79 68.35 21.05
N GLY A 5 6.38 68.15 19.87
CA GLY A 5 5.73 67.55 18.71
C GLY A 5 5.58 66.05 18.85
N GLY A 6 4.34 65.56 18.83
CA GLY A 6 4.01 64.15 18.68
C GLY A 6 3.91 63.77 17.20
N GLU A 7 4.70 62.80 16.77
CA GLU A 7 4.51 62.10 15.51
C GLU A 7 3.27 61.19 15.60
N PRO A 8 2.46 61.06 14.54
CA PRO A 8 1.26 60.23 14.59
C PRO A 8 1.63 58.74 14.56
N GLU A 9 1.36 58.06 15.67
CA GLU A 9 1.35 56.60 15.74
C GLU A 9 0.34 56.06 14.72
N THR A 10 0.85 55.48 13.63
CA THR A 10 0.05 54.69 12.71
C THR A 10 -0.43 53.44 13.44
N GLU A 11 -1.67 53.47 13.91
CA GLU A 11 -2.42 52.29 14.37
C GLU A 11 -2.43 51.23 13.27
N ALA A 12 -1.55 50.25 13.40
CA ALA A 12 -1.60 49.01 12.64
C ALA A 12 -2.88 48.28 13.03
N LYS A 13 -3.95 48.48 12.24
CA LYS A 13 -5.17 47.68 12.30
C LYS A 13 -4.79 46.21 12.15
N ASN A 14 -4.77 45.50 13.27
CA ASN A 14 -4.72 44.04 13.30
C ASN A 14 -5.88 43.50 12.48
N VAL A 15 -5.59 43.09 11.24
CA VAL A 15 -6.47 42.22 10.46
C VAL A 15 -6.39 40.85 11.13
N THR A 16 -7.18 40.67 12.19
CA THR A 16 -7.51 39.34 12.68
C THR A 16 -8.18 38.61 11.52
N SER A 17 -7.44 37.73 10.84
CA SER A 17 -8.01 36.86 9.82
C SER A 17 -9.14 36.10 10.51
N GLN A 18 -10.39 36.37 10.14
CA GLN A 18 -11.54 35.62 10.62
C GLN A 18 -11.32 34.16 10.23
N LYS A 19 -10.84 33.37 11.19
CA LYS A 19 -10.59 31.95 11.02
C LYS A 19 -11.96 31.32 10.75
N ALA A 20 -12.08 30.56 9.65
CA ALA A 20 -13.34 29.93 9.28
C ALA A 20 -13.91 29.15 10.48
N LEU A 21 -15.22 29.23 10.69
CA LEU A 21 -15.88 28.45 11.75
C LEU A 21 -15.68 26.96 11.43
N VAL A 22 -14.96 26.28 12.31
CA VAL A 22 -14.64 24.85 12.19
C VAL A 22 -15.62 24.09 13.07
N CYS A 23 -16.19 22.98 12.60
CA CYS A 23 -17.02 22.14 13.47
C CYS A 23 -16.19 21.55 14.62
N ASP A 24 -16.84 21.20 15.73
CA ASP A 24 -16.17 20.69 16.93
C ASP A 24 -15.24 19.51 16.63
N ARG A 25 -15.64 18.63 15.70
CA ARG A 25 -14.81 17.51 15.24
C ARG A 25 -13.55 17.95 14.51
N CYS A 26 -13.66 18.88 13.56
CA CYS A 26 -12.50 19.36 12.82
C CYS A 26 -11.57 20.19 13.73
N HIS A 27 -12.14 20.90 14.70
CA HIS A 27 -11.40 21.58 15.77
C HIS A 27 -10.64 20.55 16.63
N ASP A 28 -11.30 19.48 17.07
CA ASP A 28 -10.69 18.40 17.84
C ASP A 28 -9.62 17.66 17.03
N LEU A 29 -9.83 17.39 15.75
CA LEU A 29 -8.83 16.75 14.88
C LEU A 29 -7.57 17.61 14.73
N LEU A 30 -7.73 18.94 14.65
CA LEU A 30 -6.62 19.89 14.51
C LEU A 30 -5.86 20.11 15.83
N HIS A 31 -6.57 20.26 16.94
CA HIS A 31 -6.00 20.71 18.21
C HIS A 31 -5.80 19.59 19.23
N HIS A 32 -6.62 18.53 19.17
CA HIS A 32 -6.69 17.50 20.21
C HIS A 32 -6.46 16.07 19.68
N SER A 33 -6.39 15.87 18.36
CA SER A 33 -6.22 14.59 17.65
C SER A 33 -7.18 13.50 18.14
N THR A 34 -6.81 12.76 19.19
CA THR A 34 -7.56 11.63 19.79
C THR A 34 -8.17 11.92 21.16
N LYS A 35 -7.91 13.09 21.75
CA LYS A 35 -8.38 13.42 23.10
C LYS A 35 -9.84 13.91 23.13
N GLY A 36 -10.32 14.51 22.03
CA GLY A 36 -11.71 14.94 21.92
C GLY A 36 -12.63 13.78 21.54
N ASP A 37 -13.78 13.66 22.20
CA ASP A 37 -14.74 12.57 21.96
C ASP A 37 -15.40 12.66 20.58
N THR A 38 -15.51 13.86 20.00
CA THR A 38 -16.08 14.06 18.66
C THR A 38 -15.14 13.62 17.53
N ALA A 39 -13.82 13.66 17.75
CA ALA A 39 -12.82 13.16 16.82
C ALA A 39 -12.80 11.62 16.71
N LYS A 40 -13.37 10.92 17.70
CA LYS A 40 -13.44 9.45 17.77
C LYS A 40 -14.61 8.85 16.98
N VAL A 41 -15.56 9.67 16.52
CA VAL A 41 -16.73 9.18 15.78
C VAL A 41 -16.30 8.52 14.47
N THR A 42 -16.59 7.23 14.34
CA THR A 42 -16.36 6.46 13.12
C THR A 42 -17.26 7.00 12.01
N MET A 43 -16.65 7.37 10.89
CA MET A 43 -17.40 7.83 9.73
C MET A 43 -17.79 6.67 8.84
N TYR A 44 -18.98 6.77 8.27
CA TYR A 44 -19.37 5.92 7.15
C TYR A 44 -18.45 6.17 5.96
N HIS A 45 -17.82 5.10 5.50
CA HIS A 45 -17.02 5.12 4.28
C HIS A 45 -17.95 4.92 3.08
N PRO A 46 -17.78 5.71 2.00
CA PRO A 46 -18.59 5.55 0.81
C PRO A 46 -18.31 4.19 0.15
N THR A 47 -19.30 3.65 -0.55
CA THR A 47 -19.12 2.51 -1.46
C THR A 47 -18.50 2.98 -2.77
N VAL A 48 -17.97 2.05 -3.57
CA VAL A 48 -17.39 2.40 -4.87
C VAL A 48 -18.47 2.89 -5.84
N GLU A 49 -19.69 2.37 -5.71
CA GLU A 49 -20.86 2.77 -6.48
C GLU A 49 -21.21 4.24 -6.22
N SER A 50 -21.19 4.68 -4.96
CA SER A 50 -21.40 6.08 -4.59
C SER A 50 -20.34 7.01 -5.19
N LEU A 51 -19.07 6.57 -5.26
CA LEU A 51 -18.02 7.32 -5.95
C LEU A 51 -18.26 7.42 -7.45
N ARG A 52 -18.75 6.35 -8.09
CA ARG A 52 -19.09 6.35 -9.52
C ARG A 52 -20.19 7.37 -9.82
N GLU A 53 -21.27 7.36 -9.04
CA GLU A 53 -22.38 8.30 -9.18
C GLU A 53 -21.92 9.76 -8.99
N THR A 54 -21.05 10.00 -8.01
CA THR A 54 -20.46 11.33 -7.76
C THR A 54 -19.61 11.83 -8.94
N ILE A 55 -18.90 10.93 -9.62
CA ILE A 55 -18.07 11.29 -10.79
C ILE A 55 -18.95 11.47 -12.05
N GLU A 56 -20.03 10.70 -12.18
CA GLU A 56 -21.01 10.83 -13.28
C GLU A 56 -21.76 12.17 -13.23
N GLU A 57 -21.92 12.78 -12.05
CA GLU A 57 -22.52 14.10 -11.89
C GLU A 57 -21.60 15.26 -12.33
N SER A 58 -20.33 14.99 -12.64
CA SER A 58 -19.38 16.06 -13.00
C SER A 58 -19.86 16.95 -14.15
N PRO A 59 -19.79 18.29 -14.00
CA PRO A 59 -20.06 19.22 -15.10
C PRO A 59 -18.92 19.30 -16.13
N HIS A 60 -17.75 18.70 -15.84
CA HIS A 60 -16.56 18.86 -16.67
C HIS A 60 -16.46 17.81 -17.78
N LYS A 61 -16.11 18.27 -19.00
CA LYS A 61 -15.83 17.42 -20.16
C LYS A 61 -14.55 16.58 -20.00
N TYR A 62 -13.55 17.15 -19.34
CA TYR A 62 -12.26 16.50 -19.06
C TYR A 62 -12.17 16.11 -17.59
N ASN A 63 -12.07 14.80 -17.34
CA ASN A 63 -11.99 14.22 -16.01
C ASN A 63 -10.68 13.45 -15.86
N HIS A 64 -9.97 13.67 -14.76
CA HIS A 64 -8.77 12.93 -14.42
C HIS A 64 -8.86 12.31 -13.05
N ILE A 65 -8.73 10.99 -12.97
CA ILE A 65 -8.81 10.24 -11.72
C ILE A 65 -7.39 9.93 -11.24
N TYR A 66 -7.03 10.48 -10.09
CA TYR A 66 -5.80 10.21 -9.38
C TYR A 66 -6.06 9.12 -8.34
N HIS A 67 -5.69 7.88 -8.68
CA HIS A 67 -5.74 6.77 -7.73
C HIS A 67 -4.52 6.82 -6.82
N VAL A 68 -4.74 7.25 -5.58
CA VAL A 68 -3.75 7.41 -4.53
C VAL A 68 -3.54 6.09 -3.81
N ILE A 69 -2.30 5.61 -3.84
CA ILE A 69 -1.86 4.34 -3.26
C ILE A 69 -0.73 4.63 -2.30
N ASP A 70 -0.67 3.90 -1.20
CA ASP A 70 0.27 4.14 -0.13
C ASP A 70 1.52 3.26 -0.26
N ALA A 71 2.71 3.84 -0.16
CA ALA A 71 3.97 3.10 -0.26
C ALA A 71 4.23 2.15 0.92
N ALA A 72 3.67 2.41 2.11
CA ALA A 72 3.95 1.61 3.30
C ALA A 72 3.47 0.15 3.15
N ASP A 73 2.27 -0.04 2.61
CA ASP A 73 1.60 -1.34 2.44
C ASP A 73 1.38 -1.71 0.96
N PHE A 74 2.07 -1.04 0.04
CA PHE A 74 1.95 -1.27 -1.41
C PHE A 74 2.14 -2.77 -1.75
N PRO A 75 1.25 -3.42 -2.52
CA PRO A 75 0.10 -2.89 -3.25
C PRO A 75 -1.25 -3.05 -2.52
N MET A 76 -1.32 -3.40 -1.23
CA MET A 76 -2.58 -3.68 -0.52
C MET A 76 -3.54 -2.48 -0.46
N SER A 77 -3.01 -1.26 -0.51
CA SER A 77 -3.81 -0.03 -0.60
C SER A 77 -4.45 0.22 -1.97
N LEU A 78 -4.10 -0.57 -3.00
CA LEU A 78 -4.73 -0.52 -4.32
C LEU A 78 -6.19 -0.97 -4.23
N ILE A 79 -7.09 -0.21 -4.85
CA ILE A 79 -8.48 -0.64 -5.07
C ILE A 79 -8.53 -1.47 -6.36
N PRO A 80 -8.78 -2.80 -6.29
CA PRO A 80 -8.81 -3.64 -7.48
C PRO A 80 -9.96 -3.24 -8.41
N ARG A 81 -9.74 -3.34 -9.72
CA ARG A 81 -10.76 -3.07 -10.76
C ARG A 81 -11.40 -1.68 -10.69
N LEU A 82 -10.77 -0.69 -10.04
CA LEU A 82 -11.29 0.69 -9.99
C LEU A 82 -11.61 1.25 -11.38
N ASN A 83 -10.80 0.89 -12.39
CA ASN A 83 -11.06 1.28 -13.77
C ASN A 83 -12.40 0.78 -14.31
N VAL A 84 -12.83 -0.43 -13.92
CA VAL A 84 -14.13 -1.00 -14.31
C VAL A 84 -15.24 -0.38 -13.48
N LEU A 85 -15.00 -0.27 -12.16
CA LEU A 85 -16.00 0.22 -11.20
C LEU A 85 -16.37 1.69 -11.44
N LEU A 86 -15.50 2.49 -12.04
CA LEU A 86 -15.75 3.89 -12.40
C LEU A 86 -16.18 4.09 -13.87
N GLY A 87 -16.75 3.06 -14.51
CA GLY A 87 -17.30 3.17 -15.86
C GLY A 87 -16.32 2.82 -16.99
N ASP A 88 -15.52 1.76 -16.82
CA ASP A 88 -14.56 1.26 -17.83
C ASP A 88 -13.58 2.31 -18.39
N VAL A 89 -12.91 3.01 -17.46
CA VAL A 89 -11.88 3.99 -17.76
C VAL A 89 -10.74 3.32 -18.54
N PRO A 90 -10.44 3.77 -19.78
CA PRO A 90 -9.51 3.09 -20.66
C PRO A 90 -8.07 3.27 -20.17
N LEU A 91 -7.48 2.18 -19.68
CA LEU A 91 -6.04 2.12 -19.42
C LEU A 91 -5.26 1.89 -20.72
N ARG A 92 -4.15 2.62 -20.89
CA ARG A 92 -3.33 2.50 -22.10
C ARG A 92 -2.71 1.12 -22.20
N THR A 93 -3.11 0.38 -23.23
CA THR A 93 -2.59 -0.96 -23.52
C THR A 93 -1.10 -0.93 -23.91
N ARG A 94 -0.43 -2.08 -23.88
CA ARG A 94 0.95 -2.26 -24.36
C ARG A 94 1.11 -2.01 -25.87
N ASN A 95 0.03 -2.07 -26.66
CA ASN A 95 0.09 -1.82 -28.09
C ASN A 95 0.54 -0.38 -28.36
N ARG A 96 1.62 -0.20 -29.14
CA ARG A 96 2.18 1.12 -29.49
C ARG A 96 1.16 2.01 -30.20
N ARG A 97 0.23 1.43 -30.98
CA ARG A 97 -0.83 2.14 -31.70
C ARG A 97 -2.00 2.58 -30.81
N SER A 98 -2.01 2.19 -29.53
CA SER A 98 -3.07 2.62 -28.61
C SER A 98 -2.93 4.12 -28.28
N ARG A 99 -4.02 4.87 -28.54
CA ARG A 99 -4.13 6.30 -28.25
C ARG A 99 -4.34 6.52 -26.75
N ALA A 100 -3.82 7.65 -26.25
CA ALA A 100 -4.05 8.06 -24.87
C ALA A 100 -5.39 8.78 -24.79
N GLY A 101 -6.32 8.23 -24.00
CA GLY A 101 -7.66 8.77 -23.81
C GLY A 101 -8.62 8.38 -24.93
N LYS A 102 -9.80 7.91 -24.55
CA LYS A 102 -10.96 7.79 -25.43
C LYS A 102 -12.06 8.69 -24.88
N PHE A 103 -12.81 9.30 -25.77
CA PHE A 103 -14.07 9.93 -25.37
C PHE A 103 -15.12 8.84 -25.22
N GLN A 104 -15.79 8.84 -24.08
CA GLN A 104 -16.95 8.01 -23.77
C GLN A 104 -18.06 8.98 -23.35
N HIS A 105 -19.24 8.90 -23.98
CA HIS A 105 -20.38 9.77 -23.67
C HIS A 105 -20.03 11.28 -23.64
N ASP A 106 -19.34 11.76 -24.69
CA ASP A 106 -18.81 13.13 -24.83
C ASP A 106 -17.82 13.60 -23.74
N ARG A 107 -17.42 12.70 -22.83
CA ARG A 107 -16.46 12.99 -21.75
C ARG A 107 -15.16 12.23 -21.97
N LYS A 108 -14.05 12.82 -21.53
CA LYS A 108 -12.73 12.18 -21.55
C LYS A 108 -12.27 11.91 -20.13
N THR A 109 -12.27 10.64 -19.74
CA THR A 109 -11.79 10.19 -18.43
C THR A 109 -10.44 9.51 -18.57
N GLU A 110 -9.43 10.03 -17.88
CA GLU A 110 -8.10 9.43 -17.78
C GLU A 110 -7.81 9.06 -16.32
N MET A 111 -7.03 8.01 -16.10
CA MET A 111 -6.63 7.59 -14.76
C MET A 111 -5.10 7.58 -14.63
N SER A 112 -4.57 8.03 -13.49
CA SER A 112 -3.16 7.91 -13.11
C SER A 112 -3.03 7.26 -11.74
N PHE A 113 -1.98 6.48 -11.54
CA PHE A 113 -1.66 5.86 -10.25
C PHE A 113 -0.57 6.67 -9.56
N ILE A 114 -0.85 7.16 -8.36
CA ILE A 114 0.08 7.94 -7.55
C ILE A 114 0.43 7.14 -6.30
N ILE A 115 1.68 6.72 -6.18
CA ILE A 115 2.23 6.08 -4.98
C ILE A 115 2.75 7.18 -4.05
N THR A 116 2.06 7.44 -2.95
CA THR A 116 2.40 8.45 -1.94
C THR A 116 3.36 7.91 -0.89
N ARG A 117 3.86 8.80 -0.02
CA ARG A 117 4.80 8.48 1.06
C ARG A 117 6.04 7.71 0.57
N SER A 118 6.50 8.04 -0.65
CA SER A 118 7.62 7.35 -1.28
C SER A 118 8.95 7.49 -0.50
N ASP A 119 9.02 8.43 0.44
CA ASP A 119 10.13 8.60 1.40
C ASP A 119 10.27 7.43 2.41
N LEU A 120 9.25 6.58 2.53
CA LEU A 120 9.30 5.34 3.30
C LEU A 120 10.07 4.23 2.58
N LEU A 121 10.06 4.22 1.23
CA LEU A 121 10.75 3.20 0.43
C LEU A 121 12.26 3.40 0.40
N GLY A 122 12.74 4.63 0.56
CA GLY A 122 14.15 4.96 0.42
C GLY A 122 14.57 6.30 1.01
N PRO A 123 15.88 6.49 1.30
CA PRO A 123 16.43 7.73 1.83
C PRO A 123 16.50 8.88 0.83
N THR A 124 16.64 8.58 -0.46
CA THR A 124 16.92 9.56 -1.52
C THR A 124 15.94 9.40 -2.68
N LYS A 125 15.74 10.48 -3.43
CA LYS A 125 14.81 10.55 -4.56
C LYS A 125 15.23 9.59 -5.68
N GLU A 126 16.53 9.56 -5.99
CA GLU A 126 17.13 8.78 -7.07
C GLU A 126 17.00 7.28 -6.82
N MET A 127 17.11 6.86 -5.55
CA MET A 127 16.97 5.46 -5.17
C MET A 127 15.54 4.97 -5.39
N VAL A 128 14.54 5.80 -5.10
CA VAL A 128 13.14 5.48 -5.35
C VAL A 128 12.83 5.48 -6.85
N ASP A 129 13.40 6.42 -7.62
CA ASP A 129 13.31 6.40 -9.09
C ASP A 129 13.86 5.09 -9.68
N ALA A 130 14.97 4.58 -9.14
CA ALA A 130 15.54 3.30 -9.55
C ALA A 130 14.64 2.09 -9.21
N MET A 131 13.70 2.22 -8.26
CA MET A 131 12.72 1.18 -7.92
C MET A 131 11.49 1.19 -8.83
N MET A 132 11.28 2.20 -9.67
CA MET A 132 10.11 2.31 -10.53
C MET A 132 9.82 1.08 -11.41
N PRO A 133 10.82 0.38 -11.98
CA PRO A 133 10.57 -0.87 -12.71
C PRO A 133 9.93 -1.94 -11.81
N TYR A 134 10.47 -2.13 -10.60
CA TYR A 134 9.93 -3.07 -9.61
C TYR A 134 8.52 -2.69 -9.18
N LEU A 135 8.27 -1.41 -8.86
CA LEU A 135 6.93 -0.94 -8.46
C LEU A 135 5.89 -1.15 -9.57
N LYS A 136 6.28 -0.92 -10.83
CA LYS A 136 5.42 -1.20 -11.99
C LYS A 136 5.13 -2.70 -12.15
N ASP A 137 6.11 -3.56 -11.88
CA ASP A 137 5.93 -5.01 -11.98
C ASP A 137 5.02 -5.55 -10.87
N VAL A 138 5.20 -5.09 -9.62
CA VAL A 138 4.31 -5.41 -8.50
C VAL A 138 2.90 -4.89 -8.75
N LEU A 139 2.75 -3.65 -9.24
CA LEU A 139 1.43 -3.11 -9.61
C LEU A 139 0.77 -3.94 -10.72
N ARG A 140 1.57 -4.40 -11.69
CA ARG A 140 1.09 -5.24 -12.79
C ARG A 140 0.52 -6.55 -12.28
N GLN A 141 1.22 -7.20 -11.35
CA GLN A 141 0.75 -8.43 -10.71
C GLN A 141 -0.52 -8.18 -9.88
N ALA A 142 -0.57 -7.07 -9.12
CA ALA A 142 -1.74 -6.71 -8.31
C ALA A 142 -2.99 -6.39 -9.14
N LEU A 143 -2.83 -5.85 -10.36
CA LEU A 143 -3.93 -5.62 -11.32
C LEU A 143 -4.37 -6.91 -12.06
N GLY A 144 -3.66 -8.03 -11.86
CA GLY A 144 -3.96 -9.32 -12.48
C GLY A 144 -3.99 -9.29 -14.02
N ARG A 145 -5.00 -9.94 -14.60
CA ARG A 145 -5.19 -10.06 -16.07
C ARG A 145 -5.27 -8.72 -16.82
N VAL A 146 -5.65 -7.64 -16.14
CA VAL A 146 -5.68 -6.30 -16.74
C VAL A 146 -4.27 -5.72 -16.77
N GLY A 147 -3.50 -5.89 -15.70
CA GLY A 147 -2.13 -5.41 -15.58
C GLY A 147 -1.24 -5.89 -16.72
N GLU A 148 -1.31 -7.18 -17.09
CA GLU A 148 -0.49 -7.77 -18.16
C GLU A 148 -0.64 -7.07 -19.52
N ARG A 149 -1.82 -6.52 -19.78
CA ARG A 149 -2.15 -5.84 -21.05
C ARG A 149 -1.85 -4.35 -21.02
N VAL A 150 -1.61 -3.77 -19.84
CA VAL A 150 -1.47 -2.33 -19.63
C VAL A 150 0.01 -1.92 -19.55
N ARG A 151 0.35 -0.75 -20.13
CA ARG A 151 1.72 -0.24 -20.15
C ARG A 151 2.18 0.36 -18.82
N LEU A 152 1.26 0.89 -18.02
CA LEU A 152 1.52 1.54 -16.72
C LEU A 152 2.52 2.72 -16.83
N GLY A 153 2.40 3.52 -17.90
CA GLY A 153 3.18 4.76 -18.07
C GLY A 153 2.68 5.93 -17.22
N ASN A 154 1.51 5.78 -16.61
CA ASN A 154 0.78 6.73 -15.78
C ASN A 154 1.03 6.51 -14.26
N VAL A 155 2.03 5.71 -13.89
CA VAL A 155 2.42 5.45 -12.50
C VAL A 155 3.50 6.43 -12.08
N ARG A 156 3.30 7.13 -10.96
CA ARG A 156 4.29 8.06 -10.38
C ARG A 156 4.44 7.82 -8.88
N CYS A 157 5.65 8.01 -8.38
CA CYS A 157 5.91 8.10 -6.94
C CYS A 157 5.96 9.56 -6.52
N VAL A 158 5.42 9.87 -5.35
CA VAL A 158 5.42 11.21 -4.76
C VAL A 158 5.63 11.14 -3.25
N SER A 159 6.30 12.15 -2.70
CA SER A 159 6.32 12.38 -1.26
C SER A 159 5.91 13.82 -1.00
N ALA A 160 4.70 14.01 -0.46
CA ALA A 160 4.20 15.33 -0.07
C ALA A 160 5.05 15.93 1.06
N ARG A 161 5.51 15.09 2.01
CA ARG A 161 6.35 15.51 3.13
C ARG A 161 7.72 16.06 2.69
N ARG A 162 8.35 15.44 1.70
CA ARG A 162 9.67 15.85 1.19
C ARG A 162 9.61 16.70 -0.08
N GLY A 163 8.41 17.00 -0.59
CA GLY A 163 8.22 17.72 -1.85
C GLY A 163 8.76 16.97 -3.08
N TRP A 164 8.87 15.64 -3.03
CA TRP A 164 9.43 14.86 -4.14
C TRP A 164 8.39 14.66 -5.24
N TRP A 165 8.71 15.10 -6.46
CA TRP A 165 7.88 15.06 -7.68
C TRP A 165 6.49 15.73 -7.53
N THR A 166 6.23 16.48 -6.46
CA THR A 166 4.96 17.19 -6.27
C THR A 166 4.81 18.34 -7.27
N THR A 167 5.92 19.00 -7.63
CA THR A 167 5.94 20.08 -8.63
C THR A 167 5.52 19.60 -10.02
N THR A 168 5.99 18.44 -10.46
CA THR A 168 5.64 17.90 -11.77
C THR A 168 4.17 17.45 -11.83
N VAL A 169 3.64 16.92 -10.73
CA VAL A 169 2.20 16.60 -10.64
C VAL A 169 1.35 17.86 -10.61
N LYS A 170 1.78 18.90 -9.88
CA LYS A 170 1.14 20.22 -9.86
C LYS A 170 1.07 20.85 -11.25
N GLU A 171 2.14 20.76 -12.03
CA GLU A 171 2.18 21.23 -13.43
C GLU A 171 1.24 20.42 -14.33
N ASP A 172 1.20 19.09 -14.17
CA ASP A 172 0.27 18.25 -14.93
C ASP A 172 -1.20 18.59 -14.63
N VAL A 173 -1.55 18.79 -13.35
CA VAL A 173 -2.90 19.22 -12.93
C VAL A 173 -3.25 20.55 -13.59
N TRP A 174 -2.32 21.52 -13.54
CA TRP A 174 -2.52 22.82 -14.16
C TRP A 174 -2.67 22.74 -15.68
N ASN A 175 -1.85 21.95 -16.37
CA ASN A 175 -1.83 21.87 -17.83
C ASN A 175 -3.04 21.12 -18.40
N ARG A 176 -3.54 20.12 -17.67
CA ARG A 176 -4.73 19.37 -18.09
C ARG A 176 -6.01 20.19 -17.96
N GLY A 177 -6.16 20.96 -16.88
CA GLY A 177 -7.44 21.59 -16.55
C GLY A 177 -8.56 20.57 -16.32
N GLY A 178 -9.79 21.04 -16.20
CA GLY A 178 -10.96 20.20 -15.92
C GLY A 178 -11.01 19.70 -14.46
N ALA A 179 -11.73 18.59 -14.23
CA ALA A 179 -11.90 18.03 -12.88
C ALA A 179 -10.83 16.97 -12.56
N GLY A 180 -10.06 17.20 -11.50
CA GLY A 180 -9.12 16.24 -10.93
C GLY A 180 -9.72 15.55 -9.70
N TRP A 181 -9.97 14.25 -9.78
CA TRP A 181 -10.59 13.45 -8.73
C TRP A 181 -9.54 12.69 -7.93
N MET A 182 -9.46 12.91 -6.62
CA MET A 182 -8.60 12.14 -5.73
C MET A 182 -9.34 10.94 -5.15
N VAL A 183 -8.92 9.74 -5.50
CA VAL A 183 -9.55 8.49 -5.05
C VAL A 183 -8.51 7.60 -4.38
N GLY A 184 -8.83 7.05 -3.20
CA GLY A 184 -7.96 6.09 -2.51
C GLY A 184 -8.59 5.59 -1.22
N LYS A 185 -7.99 4.57 -0.62
CA LYS A 185 -8.40 4.11 0.72
C LYS A 185 -8.10 5.20 1.78
N VAL A 186 -8.67 5.07 2.98
CA VAL A 186 -8.33 5.94 4.12
C VAL A 186 -6.82 5.89 4.43
N ASN A 187 -6.27 6.92 5.05
CA ASN A 187 -4.87 6.98 5.49
C ASN A 187 -3.78 6.84 4.39
N VAL A 188 -4.13 6.86 3.09
CA VAL A 188 -3.14 6.82 1.98
C VAL A 188 -2.40 8.16 1.77
N GLY A 189 -2.68 9.19 2.57
CA GLY A 189 -2.09 10.52 2.41
C GLY A 189 -2.75 11.38 1.33
N LYS A 190 -4.02 11.11 1.01
CA LYS A 190 -4.84 11.85 0.03
C LYS A 190 -4.88 13.37 0.31
N SER A 191 -5.28 13.77 1.50
CA SER A 191 -5.40 15.19 1.88
C SER A 191 -4.03 15.90 1.91
N GLN A 192 -2.98 15.18 2.33
CA GLN A 192 -1.61 15.71 2.29
C GLN A 192 -1.10 15.90 0.86
N LEU A 193 -1.43 14.96 -0.04
CA LEU A 193 -1.10 15.08 -1.46
C LEU A 193 -1.88 16.24 -2.09
N PHE A 194 -3.17 16.38 -1.77
CA PHE A 194 -4.04 17.44 -2.27
C PHE A 194 -3.42 18.82 -2.00
N GLU A 195 -3.02 19.09 -0.76
CA GLU A 195 -2.38 20.35 -0.40
C GLU A 195 -1.08 20.60 -1.19
N ALA A 196 -0.27 19.56 -1.38
CA ALA A 196 1.04 19.67 -2.02
C ALA A 196 0.96 19.90 -3.54
N ILE A 197 -0.07 19.36 -4.21
CA ILE A 197 -0.21 19.47 -5.67
C ILE A 197 -1.10 20.63 -6.11
N TYR A 198 -1.89 21.21 -5.21
CA TYR A 198 -2.82 22.27 -5.58
C TYR A 198 -2.08 23.52 -6.13
N PRO A 199 -2.48 24.06 -7.30
CA PRO A 199 -1.86 25.24 -7.91
C PRO A 199 -2.22 26.55 -7.19
N LYS A 200 -1.66 26.75 -5.98
CA LYS A 200 -1.76 28.00 -5.20
C LYS A 200 -1.18 29.20 -5.96
N GLY A 201 -1.81 30.38 -5.84
CA GLY A 201 -1.28 31.68 -6.28
C GLY A 201 -1.13 31.88 -7.79
N ARG A 202 -1.86 31.10 -8.62
CA ARG A 202 -1.82 31.19 -10.09
C ARG A 202 -3.09 31.79 -10.70
N MET A 203 -4.01 32.34 -9.89
CA MET A 203 -5.10 33.13 -10.47
C MET A 203 -4.54 34.49 -10.84
N THR A 204 -4.52 34.79 -12.13
CA THR A 204 -4.43 36.18 -12.59
C THR A 204 -5.63 36.91 -12.01
N GLU A 205 -5.36 37.89 -11.14
CA GLU A 205 -6.37 38.85 -10.73
C GLU A 205 -6.96 39.44 -12.01
N LYS A 206 -8.25 39.21 -12.26
CA LYS A 206 -8.94 40.09 -13.19
C LYS A 206 -8.83 41.47 -12.54
N PRO A 207 -8.35 42.52 -13.25
CA PRO A 207 -8.49 43.86 -12.73
C PRO A 207 -9.97 44.03 -12.39
N GLN A 208 -10.26 44.22 -11.10
CA GLN A 208 -11.58 44.64 -10.67
C GLN A 208 -11.91 45.84 -11.57
N ARG A 209 -13.03 45.80 -12.28
CA ARG A 209 -13.52 46.97 -13.01
C ARG A 209 -13.71 48.05 -11.95
N ALA A 210 -12.69 48.90 -11.80
CA ALA A 210 -12.71 50.05 -10.94
C ALA A 210 -13.61 51.08 -11.64
N GLY A 211 -14.71 51.43 -10.98
CA GLY A 211 -15.48 52.63 -11.29
C GLY A 211 -16.77 52.40 -12.05
N GLU A 212 -17.84 52.01 -11.34
CA GLU A 212 -19.13 52.67 -11.53
C GLU A 212 -19.43 53.45 -10.26
N SER A 213 -18.82 54.63 -10.20
CA SER A 213 -19.18 55.67 -9.25
C SER A 213 -20.63 56.08 -9.49
N THR A 214 -21.43 55.96 -8.43
CA THR A 214 -22.67 56.67 -8.13
C THR A 214 -22.81 57.98 -8.90
N ARG A 215 -23.68 58.01 -9.91
CA ARG A 215 -24.24 59.25 -10.43
C ARG A 215 -25.75 59.08 -10.56
N GLN A 216 -26.46 59.57 -9.55
CA GLN A 216 -27.89 59.84 -9.60
C GLN A 216 -28.19 60.70 -10.84
N LYS A 217 -29.11 60.26 -11.69
CA LYS A 217 -29.90 61.16 -12.53
C LYS A 217 -31.33 60.67 -12.60
N GLU A 218 -32.21 61.65 -12.51
CA GLU A 218 -33.63 61.56 -12.23
C GLU A 218 -34.45 60.95 -13.38
N ALA A 219 -35.64 60.52 -13.00
CA ALA A 219 -36.66 59.93 -13.86
C ALA A 219 -37.13 60.86 -14.98
N ALA A 220 -37.29 60.30 -16.18
CA ALA A 220 -38.29 60.72 -17.14
C ALA A 220 -38.68 59.53 -18.03
N THR A 221 -39.93 59.12 -17.89
CA THR A 221 -40.66 58.15 -18.71
C THR A 221 -40.77 58.63 -20.16
N THR A 222 -40.46 57.78 -21.13
CA THR A 222 -41.15 57.71 -22.44
C THR A 222 -40.91 56.36 -23.10
N ASN A 223 -42.00 55.78 -23.62
CA ASN A 223 -42.08 54.47 -24.26
C ASN A 223 -41.39 54.45 -25.62
N SER A 224 -40.63 53.39 -25.94
CA SER A 224 -40.46 52.89 -27.31
C SER A 224 -40.08 51.41 -27.29
N THR A 225 -40.81 50.63 -28.09
CA THR A 225 -40.74 49.20 -28.35
C THR A 225 -39.58 48.79 -29.27
N MET A 226 -39.01 47.59 -29.02
CA MET A 226 -38.18 46.73 -29.91
C MET A 226 -36.77 47.29 -30.23
N ASP A 227 -35.63 46.58 -30.17
CA ASP A 227 -35.34 45.20 -30.55
C ASP A 227 -34.05 44.67 -29.84
N GLU A 228 -33.95 43.34 -29.77
CA GLU A 228 -32.75 42.47 -29.73
C GLU A 228 -31.73 42.40 -28.56
N ASN A 229 -31.62 41.17 -28.02
CA ASN A 229 -30.40 40.48 -27.54
C ASN A 229 -29.66 41.03 -26.30
N VAL A 230 -30.15 40.65 -25.11
CA VAL A 230 -29.36 40.71 -23.87
C VAL A 230 -29.42 39.36 -23.15
N LEU A 231 -28.28 38.68 -23.18
CA LEU A 231 -27.69 37.82 -22.14
C LEU A 231 -28.57 37.66 -20.89
N GLU A 232 -29.34 36.57 -20.84
CA GLU A 232 -29.90 36.10 -19.58
C GLU A 232 -28.75 35.63 -18.68
N SER A 233 -28.71 36.27 -17.52
CA SER A 233 -27.85 36.06 -16.37
C SER A 233 -27.92 34.63 -15.85
N ASP A 234 -26.76 33.96 -15.85
CA ASP A 234 -26.46 32.69 -15.16
C ASP A 234 -26.53 32.79 -13.61
N GLU A 235 -27.49 33.50 -13.04
CA GLU A 235 -27.59 33.69 -11.57
C GLU A 235 -28.79 32.97 -10.90
N ASP A 236 -29.69 32.32 -11.64
CA ASP A 236 -30.91 31.70 -11.05
C ASP A 236 -30.98 30.15 -11.08
N LEU A 237 -29.85 29.45 -11.26
CA LEU A 237 -29.79 27.98 -11.13
C LEU A 237 -29.46 27.47 -9.71
N ALA A 238 -29.62 28.33 -8.69
CA ALA A 238 -29.49 27.96 -7.27
C ALA A 238 -30.82 27.47 -6.66
N THR A 239 -31.71 26.87 -7.46
CA THR A 239 -32.81 26.07 -6.93
C THR A 239 -32.27 24.69 -6.55
N THR A 240 -32.27 24.46 -5.25
CA THR A 240 -31.85 23.27 -4.51
C THR A 240 -32.34 21.96 -5.16
N ASN A 241 -31.52 21.36 -6.01
CA ASN A 241 -31.68 19.95 -6.40
C ASN A 241 -31.34 19.09 -5.17
N LEU A 242 -32.38 18.65 -4.45
CA LEU A 242 -32.31 17.78 -3.26
C LEU A 242 -31.72 16.36 -3.53
N GLY A 243 -31.09 16.16 -4.69
CA GLY A 243 -30.44 14.91 -5.13
C GLY A 243 -29.03 15.10 -5.69
N SER A 244 -28.43 16.29 -5.60
CA SER A 244 -27.05 16.53 -6.03
C SER A 244 -26.06 15.93 -5.02
N LEU A 245 -25.30 14.91 -5.42
CA LEU A 245 -24.28 14.26 -4.58
C LEU A 245 -23.05 15.16 -4.41
N LEU A 246 -22.80 16.05 -5.37
CA LEU A 246 -21.74 17.05 -5.31
C LEU A 246 -22.19 18.32 -4.56
N PRO A 247 -21.42 18.79 -3.55
CA PRO A 247 -21.66 20.11 -2.97
C PRO A 247 -21.33 21.23 -3.98
N PRO A 248 -21.85 22.45 -3.76
CA PRO A 248 -21.52 23.60 -4.59
C PRO A 248 -20.02 23.88 -4.55
N PRO A 249 -19.40 24.29 -5.68
CA PRO A 249 -17.97 24.60 -5.72
C PRO A 249 -17.67 25.80 -4.81
N GLN A 250 -16.55 25.74 -4.08
CA GLN A 250 -16.08 26.88 -3.29
C GLN A 250 -15.73 28.07 -4.20
N PRO A 251 -15.85 29.33 -3.72
CA PRO A 251 -15.44 30.48 -4.52
C PRO A 251 -13.93 30.40 -4.84
N ALA A 252 -13.58 30.74 -6.08
CA ALA A 252 -12.22 30.73 -6.56
C ALA A 252 -11.34 31.74 -5.78
N LYS A 253 -10.50 31.22 -4.87
CA LYS A 253 -9.52 32.00 -4.10
C LYS A 253 -8.10 31.59 -4.49
N ASN A 254 -7.17 32.56 -4.49
CA ASN A 254 -5.74 32.30 -4.75
C ASN A 254 -5.12 31.35 -3.70
N TYR A 255 -5.59 31.48 -2.46
CA TYR A 255 -5.23 30.65 -1.31
C TYR A 255 -6.52 30.19 -0.62
N PRO A 256 -7.15 29.10 -1.12
CA PRO A 256 -8.36 28.57 -0.50
C PRO A 256 -8.02 27.80 0.78
N ASP A 257 -9.02 27.65 1.64
CA ASP A 257 -8.92 26.83 2.85
C ASP A 257 -8.77 25.35 2.45
N MET A 258 -7.67 24.75 2.86
CA MET A 258 -7.30 23.39 2.45
C MET A 258 -7.97 22.33 3.35
N PRO A 259 -8.24 21.12 2.82
CA PRO A 259 -8.69 20.00 3.64
C PRO A 259 -7.73 19.70 4.79
N ILE A 260 -8.29 19.32 5.94
CA ILE A 260 -7.48 19.00 7.13
C ILE A 260 -6.63 17.75 6.88
N VAL A 261 -5.34 17.86 7.15
CA VAL A 261 -4.39 16.75 7.08
C VAL A 261 -4.25 16.14 8.48
N SER A 262 -4.94 15.02 8.70
CA SER A 262 -4.74 14.20 9.90
C SER A 262 -4.47 12.75 9.51
N SER A 263 -3.74 12.04 10.38
CA SER A 263 -3.47 10.61 10.25
C SER A 263 -4.66 9.74 10.66
N LEU A 264 -5.71 10.33 11.23
CA LEU A 264 -6.90 9.60 11.63
C LEU A 264 -7.75 9.26 10.40
N PRO A 265 -8.34 8.06 10.34
CA PRO A 265 -9.24 7.70 9.27
C PRO A 265 -10.48 8.62 9.27
N GLY A 266 -11.01 8.88 8.08
CA GLY A 266 -12.23 9.70 7.94
C GLY A 266 -12.02 11.19 8.14
N THR A 267 -10.88 11.75 7.72
CA THR A 267 -10.68 13.22 7.70
C THR A 267 -11.57 13.96 6.69
N THR A 268 -11.91 13.30 5.59
CA THR A 268 -12.78 13.86 4.54
C THR A 268 -14.14 13.15 4.59
N ALA A 269 -15.17 13.83 5.10
CA ALA A 269 -16.54 13.28 5.25
C ALA A 269 -17.40 13.44 4.00
N SER A 270 -17.28 14.59 3.34
CA SER A 270 -17.96 14.93 2.09
C SER A 270 -16.94 15.30 1.02
N PRO A 271 -17.29 15.18 -0.28
CA PRO A 271 -16.44 15.65 -1.37
C PRO A 271 -16.08 17.14 -1.21
N ILE A 272 -14.80 17.48 -1.21
CA ILE A 272 -14.34 18.88 -1.13
C ILE A 272 -13.90 19.34 -2.52
N ARG A 273 -14.60 20.33 -3.08
CA ARG A 273 -14.32 20.88 -4.42
C ARG A 273 -13.62 22.22 -4.31
N ILE A 274 -12.40 22.32 -4.83
CA ILE A 274 -11.62 23.56 -4.82
C ILE A 274 -11.26 23.93 -6.28
N PRO A 275 -11.88 24.98 -6.84
CA PRO A 275 -11.58 25.43 -8.20
C PRO A 275 -10.28 26.21 -8.28
N PHE A 276 -9.55 26.07 -9.39
CA PHE A 276 -8.31 26.78 -9.65
C PHE A 276 -8.31 27.47 -11.02
N GLY A 277 -7.52 28.55 -11.13
CA GLY A 277 -7.28 29.24 -12.40
C GLY A 277 -8.52 29.89 -13.03
N ASN A 278 -9.46 30.39 -12.21
CA ASN A 278 -10.66 31.13 -12.65
C ASN A 278 -11.46 30.43 -13.77
N GLY A 279 -11.89 29.19 -13.52
CA GLY A 279 -12.66 28.40 -14.49
C GLY A 279 -11.84 27.44 -15.35
N LYS A 280 -10.51 27.37 -15.13
CA LYS A 280 -9.64 26.39 -15.80
C LYS A 280 -9.95 24.93 -15.38
N GLY A 281 -10.32 24.73 -14.12
CA GLY A 281 -10.63 23.40 -13.59
C GLY A 281 -10.84 23.42 -12.08
N GLU A 282 -11.10 22.24 -11.52
CA GLU A 282 -11.26 22.03 -10.10
C GLU A 282 -10.53 20.77 -9.63
N LEU A 283 -10.05 20.79 -8.40
CA LEU A 283 -9.49 19.62 -7.74
C LEU A 283 -10.48 19.17 -6.66
N ILE A 284 -10.88 17.91 -6.71
CA ILE A 284 -11.92 17.32 -5.89
C ILE A 284 -11.31 16.24 -5.00
N ASP A 285 -11.43 16.46 -3.70
CA ASP A 285 -11.03 15.49 -2.68
C ASP A 285 -12.22 14.62 -2.31
N LEU A 286 -12.22 13.34 -2.70
CA LEU A 286 -13.30 12.43 -2.35
C LEU A 286 -13.07 11.78 -0.97
N PRO A 287 -14.14 11.44 -0.23
CA PRO A 287 -14.01 10.62 0.98
C PRO A 287 -13.25 9.33 0.70
N GLY A 288 -12.33 8.97 1.60
CA GLY A 288 -11.51 7.77 1.45
C GLY A 288 -12.34 6.51 1.63
N LEU A 289 -12.13 5.51 0.76
CA LEU A 289 -12.73 4.19 0.92
C LEU A 289 -12.21 3.49 2.17
N ALA A 290 -13.02 2.63 2.77
CA ALA A 290 -12.61 1.83 3.92
C ALA A 290 -11.31 1.05 3.60
N ARG A 291 -10.36 1.07 4.55
CA ARG A 291 -9.34 0.02 4.65
C ARG A 291 -9.97 -1.17 5.38
N SER A 292 -9.28 -2.30 5.35
CA SER A 292 -9.66 -3.42 6.18
C SER A 292 -9.54 -3.06 7.67
N ASP A 293 -10.45 -3.60 8.48
CA ASP A 293 -10.71 -3.24 9.88
C ASP A 293 -9.66 -3.69 10.91
N LEU A 294 -8.36 -3.73 10.56
CA LEU A 294 -7.30 -4.14 11.50
C LEU A 294 -7.28 -3.24 12.76
N GLU A 295 -7.59 -1.96 12.59
CA GLU A 295 -7.63 -0.97 13.68
C GLU A 295 -8.72 -1.27 14.73
N LEU A 296 -9.76 -2.04 14.37
CA LEU A 296 -10.82 -2.47 15.30
C LEU A 296 -10.34 -3.52 16.30
N TYR A 297 -9.22 -4.20 16.03
CA TYR A 297 -8.64 -5.22 16.91
C TYR A 297 -7.54 -4.66 17.83
N VAL A 298 -7.29 -3.36 17.76
CA VAL A 298 -6.24 -2.67 18.51
C VAL A 298 -6.87 -1.69 19.49
N LYS A 299 -6.31 -1.62 20.70
CA LYS A 299 -6.71 -0.64 21.72
C LYS A 299 -6.63 0.77 21.16
N GLU A 300 -7.58 1.60 21.53
CA GLU A 300 -7.73 2.94 20.95
C GLU A 300 -6.48 3.81 21.12
N GLU A 301 -5.81 3.69 22.27
CA GLU A 301 -4.56 4.38 22.61
C GLU A 301 -3.40 4.06 21.64
N HIS A 302 -3.40 2.87 21.05
CA HIS A 302 -2.36 2.39 20.15
C HIS A 302 -2.74 2.45 18.67
N ARG A 303 -3.97 2.85 18.28
CA ARG A 303 -4.35 2.94 16.86
C ARG A 303 -3.42 3.86 16.05
N GLN A 304 -2.93 4.95 16.66
CA GLN A 304 -1.97 5.83 15.99
C GLN A 304 -0.56 5.23 15.84
N SER A 305 -0.19 4.24 16.65
CA SER A 305 1.13 3.59 16.56
C SER A 305 1.20 2.61 15.39
N LEU A 306 0.06 2.14 14.88
CA LEU A 306 -0.03 1.34 13.65
C LEU A 306 0.46 2.09 12.41
N ILE A 307 0.30 3.42 12.40
CA ILE A 307 0.61 4.23 11.22
C ILE A 307 2.10 4.55 11.16
N MET A 308 2.75 4.11 10.08
CA MET A 308 4.15 4.43 9.82
C MET A 308 4.35 5.94 9.55
N LYS A 309 4.83 6.69 10.55
CA LYS A 309 5.08 8.14 10.44
C LYS A 309 6.43 8.48 9.83
N LYS A 310 7.44 7.62 9.97
CA LYS A 310 8.82 7.82 9.48
C LYS A 310 9.35 6.50 8.94
N ARG A 311 10.35 6.57 8.06
CA ARG A 311 11.05 5.39 7.56
C ARG A 311 11.73 4.65 8.72
N ILE A 312 11.55 3.33 8.76
CA ILE A 312 12.11 2.44 9.78
C ILE A 312 13.36 1.76 9.21
N VAL A 313 14.41 1.68 10.03
CA VAL A 313 15.60 0.87 9.74
C VAL A 313 15.50 -0.34 10.67
N PRO A 314 15.17 -1.54 10.14
CA PRO A 314 14.93 -2.70 10.97
C PRO A 314 16.24 -3.27 11.52
N GLU A 315 16.14 -4.07 12.57
CA GLU A 315 17.24 -4.94 12.97
C GLU A 315 17.12 -6.32 12.32
N GLN A 316 18.22 -7.07 12.28
CA GLN A 316 18.21 -8.42 11.73
C GLN A 316 17.80 -9.42 12.82
N ILE A 317 16.62 -10.02 12.67
CA ILE A 317 16.19 -11.09 13.58
C ILE A 317 16.50 -12.44 12.94
N THR A 318 17.19 -13.29 13.70
CA THR A 318 17.49 -14.67 13.30
C THR A 318 16.51 -15.62 13.98
N VAL A 319 15.59 -16.18 13.20
CA VAL A 319 14.55 -17.11 13.68
C VAL A 319 14.99 -18.54 13.39
N LYS A 320 15.15 -19.32 14.46
CA LYS A 320 15.48 -20.75 14.40
C LYS A 320 14.20 -21.59 14.30
N PRO A 321 14.28 -22.86 13.85
CA PRO A 321 13.17 -23.79 13.95
C PRO A 321 12.61 -23.87 15.38
N GLY A 322 11.28 -23.90 15.52
CA GLY A 322 10.59 -23.87 16.82
C GLY A 322 10.54 -22.50 17.51
N SER A 323 10.98 -21.43 16.84
CA SER A 323 10.82 -20.06 17.33
C SER A 323 9.90 -19.28 16.40
N SER A 324 9.14 -18.33 16.96
CA SER A 324 8.22 -17.47 16.23
C SER A 324 8.47 -16.00 16.59
N ILE A 325 8.19 -15.11 15.63
CA ILE A 325 8.15 -13.67 15.88
C ILE A 325 6.72 -13.26 16.17
N VAL A 326 6.54 -12.49 17.22
CA VAL A 326 5.29 -11.82 17.57
C VAL A 326 5.47 -10.32 17.36
N LEU A 327 4.52 -9.69 16.67
CA LEU A 327 4.48 -8.25 16.42
C LEU A 327 3.27 -7.64 17.14
N GLY A 328 3.46 -6.48 17.75
CA GLY A 328 2.38 -5.76 18.43
C GLY A 328 1.76 -6.57 19.56
N GLY A 329 2.62 -7.23 20.37
CA GLY A 329 2.22 -7.95 21.58
C GLY A 329 1.21 -9.09 21.39
N GLY A 330 1.09 -9.63 20.17
CA GLY A 330 0.21 -10.76 19.85
C GLY A 330 -0.64 -10.55 18.60
N LEU A 331 -0.71 -9.31 18.10
CA LEU A 331 -1.55 -8.96 16.95
C LEU A 331 -1.22 -9.79 15.70
N ILE A 332 0.07 -9.97 15.42
CA ILE A 332 0.53 -10.75 14.26
C ILE A 332 1.63 -11.69 14.73
N ARG A 333 1.51 -12.97 14.37
CA ARG A 333 2.52 -13.99 14.63
C ARG A 333 3.02 -14.59 13.33
N ILE A 334 4.34 -14.65 13.16
CA ILE A 334 5.00 -15.26 12.01
C ILE A 334 5.81 -16.45 12.50
N THR A 335 5.52 -17.63 11.97
CA THR A 335 6.13 -18.90 12.38
C THR A 335 6.73 -19.61 11.17
N PRO A 336 8.03 -19.95 11.19
CA PRO A 336 8.63 -20.82 10.17
C PRO A 336 7.91 -22.17 10.11
N ARG A 337 7.51 -22.59 8.91
CA ARG A 337 6.88 -23.90 8.69
C ARG A 337 7.92 -24.96 8.36
N THR A 338 8.93 -24.60 7.56
CA THR A 338 9.95 -25.54 7.11
C THR A 338 10.93 -25.87 8.25
N PRO A 339 11.06 -27.15 8.65
CA PRO A 339 12.01 -27.55 9.68
C PRO A 339 13.46 -27.40 9.19
N ASP A 340 14.41 -27.37 10.12
CA ASP A 340 15.86 -27.34 9.87
C ASP A 340 16.39 -26.16 9.03
N MET A 341 15.66 -25.05 8.99
CA MET A 341 16.07 -23.84 8.29
C MET A 341 16.04 -22.62 9.19
N ILE A 342 17.03 -21.75 9.00
CA ILE A 342 17.09 -20.47 9.69
C ILE A 342 16.51 -19.39 8.77
N PHE A 343 15.53 -18.66 9.30
CA PHE A 343 14.92 -17.53 8.62
C PHE A 343 15.48 -16.23 9.20
N LEU A 344 15.82 -15.31 8.31
CA LEU A 344 16.22 -13.95 8.64
C LEU A 344 15.04 -13.04 8.37
N MET A 345 14.53 -12.37 9.40
CA MET A 345 13.37 -11.48 9.29
C MET A 345 13.78 -10.04 9.60
N TYR A 346 13.20 -9.10 8.86
CA TYR A 346 13.43 -7.66 9.03
C TYR A 346 12.08 -6.95 9.10
N ASN A 347 11.80 -6.34 10.24
CA ASN A 347 10.51 -5.72 10.51
C ASN A 347 10.47 -4.25 10.07
N PHE A 348 9.77 -3.97 8.97
CA PHE A 348 9.51 -2.61 8.52
C PHE A 348 8.18 -2.05 9.03
N THR A 349 7.62 -2.60 10.12
CA THR A 349 6.43 -2.06 10.78
C THR A 349 6.79 -1.24 12.00
N PRO A 350 5.96 -0.24 12.39
CA PRO A 350 6.14 0.47 13.66
C PRO A 350 5.82 -0.39 14.90
N LEU A 351 5.43 -1.66 14.71
CA LEU A 351 5.09 -2.56 15.80
C LEU A 351 6.35 -3.11 16.47
N HIS A 352 6.31 -3.18 17.80
CA HIS A 352 7.36 -3.85 18.57
C HIS A 352 7.40 -5.35 18.24
N GLU A 353 8.62 -5.83 18.01
CA GLU A 353 8.92 -7.23 17.70
C GLU A 353 9.39 -7.98 18.94
N HIS A 354 8.98 -9.24 19.05
CA HIS A 354 9.41 -10.14 20.11
C HIS A 354 9.65 -11.54 19.57
N LEU A 355 10.87 -12.05 19.76
CA LEU A 355 11.26 -13.40 19.40
C LEU A 355 11.06 -14.33 20.60
N THR A 356 10.27 -15.38 20.43
CA THR A 356 10.02 -16.37 21.50
C THR A 356 9.82 -17.77 20.91
N ASN A 357 9.76 -18.78 21.78
CA ASN A 357 9.42 -20.16 21.37
C ASN A 357 7.97 -20.17 20.82
N THR A 358 7.70 -20.98 19.80
CA THR A 358 6.38 -21.10 19.18
C THR A 358 5.26 -21.37 20.18
N ASP A 359 5.46 -22.22 21.18
CA ASP A 359 4.43 -22.49 22.20
C ASP A 359 4.08 -21.23 23.01
N LYS A 360 5.10 -20.50 23.44
CA LYS A 360 4.92 -19.21 24.14
C LYS A 360 4.31 -18.15 23.23
N ALA A 361 4.64 -18.16 21.93
CA ALA A 361 4.06 -17.25 20.97
C ALA A 361 2.55 -17.48 20.80
N ILE A 362 2.12 -18.75 20.85
CA ILE A 362 0.70 -19.13 20.84
C ILE A 362 0.02 -18.63 22.14
N GLU A 363 0.64 -18.84 23.31
CA GLU A 363 0.13 -18.33 24.59
C GLU A 363 -0.02 -16.79 24.58
N PHE A 364 0.95 -16.06 24.04
CA PHE A 364 0.87 -14.60 23.91
C PHE A 364 -0.23 -14.16 22.95
N GLN A 365 -0.37 -14.85 21.81
CA GLN A 365 -1.41 -14.53 20.82
C GLN A 365 -2.82 -14.82 21.38
N ASN A 366 -2.96 -15.89 22.17
CA ASN A 366 -4.20 -16.24 22.85
C ASN A 366 -4.45 -15.42 24.13
N GLN A 367 -3.55 -14.51 24.48
CA GLN A 367 -3.62 -13.66 25.67
C GLN A 367 -3.66 -14.41 27.01
N THR A 368 -3.30 -15.70 27.02
CA THR A 368 -3.23 -16.51 28.25
C THR A 368 -1.99 -16.19 29.09
N ARG A 369 -1.00 -15.54 28.47
CA ARG A 369 0.25 -15.15 29.12
C ARG A 369 0.53 -13.66 28.93
N GLN A 370 0.89 -13.01 30.03
CA GLN A 370 1.48 -11.68 30.03
C GLN A 370 2.95 -11.79 30.44
N SER A 371 3.81 -10.96 29.87
CA SER A 371 5.22 -10.89 30.26
C SER A 371 5.60 -9.46 30.56
N MET A 372 6.37 -9.28 31.64
CA MET A 372 6.89 -7.98 32.04
C MET A 372 7.91 -7.52 30.99
N GLY A 373 7.43 -6.75 30.01
CA GLY A 373 8.24 -6.23 28.89
C GLY A 373 7.57 -6.31 27.52
N LEU A 374 6.48 -7.06 27.36
CA LEU A 374 5.70 -7.09 26.12
C LEU A 374 4.37 -6.39 26.32
N GLU A 375 4.27 -5.14 25.85
CA GLU A 375 3.00 -4.42 25.84
C GLU A 375 2.08 -5.00 24.76
N ASN A 376 0.90 -5.47 25.19
CA ASN A 376 -0.11 -5.98 24.27
C ASN A 376 -1.01 -4.85 23.78
N ILE A 377 -0.91 -4.53 22.49
CA ILE A 377 -1.71 -3.50 21.83
C ILE A 377 -3.08 -4.00 21.36
N SER A 378 -3.32 -5.31 21.33
CA SER A 378 -4.62 -5.89 20.97
C SER A 378 -5.67 -5.64 22.06
N LEU A 379 -6.95 -5.52 21.69
CA LEU A 379 -8.04 -5.49 22.68
C LEU A 379 -8.07 -6.80 23.49
N PRO A 380 -8.53 -6.76 24.75
CA PRO A 380 -8.77 -7.99 25.51
C PRO A 380 -9.75 -8.93 24.80
N ASP A 381 -9.59 -10.22 25.02
CA ASP A 381 -10.42 -11.33 24.52
C ASP A 381 -10.44 -11.49 22.98
N ILE A 382 -9.38 -11.05 22.29
CA ILE A 382 -9.23 -11.27 20.83
C ILE A 382 -8.62 -12.65 20.53
N GLY A 383 -8.04 -13.35 21.51
CA GLY A 383 -7.34 -14.62 21.31
C GLY A 383 -8.08 -15.61 20.40
N ASP A 384 -9.37 -15.81 20.63
CA ASP A 384 -10.22 -16.74 19.86
C ASP A 384 -10.44 -16.32 18.39
N LYS A 385 -10.29 -15.03 18.10
CA LYS A 385 -10.41 -14.49 16.73
C LYS A 385 -9.12 -14.64 15.94
N MET A 386 -7.99 -14.98 16.58
CA MET A 386 -6.72 -15.18 15.89
C MET A 386 -6.75 -16.48 15.07
N LYS A 387 -6.58 -16.35 13.75
CA LYS A 387 -6.62 -17.50 12.82
C LYS A 387 -5.42 -17.51 11.90
N HIS A 388 -5.15 -18.67 11.29
CA HIS A 388 -4.15 -18.81 10.24
C HIS A 388 -4.57 -17.99 9.02
N ALA A 389 -3.76 -17.00 8.66
CA ALA A 389 -4.00 -16.12 7.52
C ALA A 389 -3.53 -16.75 6.21
N GLY A 390 -2.51 -17.60 6.28
CA GLY A 390 -1.99 -18.30 5.13
C GLY A 390 -0.55 -18.76 5.32
N THR A 391 -0.15 -19.66 4.43
CA THR A 391 1.23 -20.13 4.29
C THR A 391 1.89 -19.42 3.11
N PHE A 392 2.94 -18.67 3.38
CA PHE A 392 3.65 -17.88 2.38
C PHE A 392 4.98 -18.54 2.02
N LYS A 393 5.12 -18.89 0.74
CA LYS A 393 6.30 -19.55 0.19
C LYS A 393 7.35 -18.50 -0.21
N LEU A 394 8.61 -18.78 0.07
CA LEU A 394 9.74 -17.96 -0.35
C LEU A 394 10.16 -18.38 -1.75
N GLU A 395 9.52 -17.82 -2.77
CA GLU A 395 9.72 -18.22 -4.18
C GLU A 395 10.72 -17.33 -4.92
N HIS A 396 11.02 -16.14 -4.40
CA HIS A 396 11.81 -15.15 -5.13
C HIS A 396 13.31 -15.24 -4.83
N ASP A 397 14.11 -15.54 -5.86
CA ASP A 397 15.57 -15.55 -5.77
C ASP A 397 16.14 -14.11 -5.70
N VAL A 398 16.72 -13.78 -4.55
CA VAL A 398 17.40 -12.49 -4.27
C VAL A 398 18.92 -12.64 -4.13
N THR A 399 19.47 -13.81 -4.49
CA THR A 399 20.90 -14.15 -4.33
C THR A 399 21.81 -13.10 -4.94
N LYS A 400 21.48 -12.58 -6.13
CA LYS A 400 22.30 -11.56 -6.81
C LYS A 400 22.53 -10.31 -5.96
N LYS A 401 21.50 -9.85 -5.23
CA LYS A 401 21.58 -8.66 -4.37
C LYS A 401 22.17 -9.00 -2.99
N ARG A 402 21.78 -10.14 -2.42
CA ARG A 402 22.14 -10.57 -1.06
C ARG A 402 23.57 -11.12 -0.93
N ALA A 403 24.08 -11.83 -1.94
CA ALA A 403 25.44 -12.38 -1.95
C ALA A 403 26.53 -11.31 -2.10
N GLY A 404 26.14 -10.04 -2.34
CA GLY A 404 26.99 -8.87 -2.18
C GLY A 404 28.31 -8.96 -2.96
N PRO A 405 29.48 -9.05 -2.29
CA PRO A 405 30.79 -9.10 -2.96
C PRO A 405 30.98 -10.28 -3.93
N LEU A 406 30.31 -11.40 -3.69
CA LEU A 406 30.48 -12.59 -4.53
C LEU A 406 29.95 -12.36 -5.94
N THR A 407 28.82 -11.67 -6.07
CA THR A 407 28.09 -11.47 -7.35
C THR A 407 28.30 -10.08 -7.96
N ARG A 408 28.83 -9.12 -7.20
CA ARG A 408 29.10 -7.76 -7.70
C ARG A 408 30.24 -7.78 -8.71
N LYS A 409 29.99 -7.16 -9.88
CA LYS A 409 30.99 -7.00 -10.95
C LYS A 409 32.28 -6.30 -10.49
N ASN A 410 32.16 -5.36 -9.55
CA ASN A 410 33.29 -4.60 -9.01
C ASN A 410 34.03 -5.34 -7.88
N ALA A 411 33.70 -6.61 -7.66
CA ALA A 411 34.32 -7.47 -6.67
C ALA A 411 34.70 -8.80 -7.34
N ILE A 412 34.13 -9.93 -6.91
CA ILE A 412 34.50 -11.26 -7.44
C ILE A 412 33.72 -11.56 -8.74
N GLY A 413 32.50 -11.02 -8.88
CA GLY A 413 31.74 -11.10 -10.13
C GLY A 413 31.26 -12.50 -10.53
N LEU A 414 31.11 -13.44 -9.58
CA LEU A 414 30.59 -14.78 -9.85
C LEU A 414 29.15 -14.72 -10.35
N SER A 415 28.85 -15.61 -11.30
CA SER A 415 27.47 -15.85 -11.72
C SER A 415 26.67 -16.49 -10.58
N VAL A 416 25.38 -16.19 -10.51
CA VAL A 416 24.52 -16.77 -9.47
C VAL A 416 24.43 -18.29 -9.61
N ASP A 417 24.56 -18.80 -10.83
CA ASP A 417 24.48 -20.22 -11.15
C ASP A 417 25.69 -21.02 -10.65
N THR A 418 26.85 -20.39 -10.49
CA THR A 418 28.03 -21.05 -9.94
C THR A 418 27.99 -21.21 -8.41
N LEU A 419 27.11 -20.50 -7.71
CA LEU A 419 27.05 -20.54 -6.25
C LEU A 419 26.42 -21.85 -5.74
N PRO A 420 26.95 -22.47 -4.66
CA PRO A 420 26.39 -23.70 -4.10
C PRO A 420 25.10 -23.47 -3.30
N PHE A 421 24.68 -22.22 -3.14
CA PHE A 421 23.50 -21.80 -2.39
C PHE A 421 22.70 -20.75 -3.16
N ARG A 422 21.43 -20.62 -2.79
CA ARG A 422 20.52 -19.56 -3.22
C ARG A 422 19.89 -18.91 -2.00
N VAL A 423 19.53 -17.64 -2.14
CA VAL A 423 18.87 -16.85 -1.11
C VAL A 423 17.48 -16.51 -1.65
N LEU A 424 16.48 -17.08 -1.00
CA LEU A 424 15.07 -16.87 -1.32
C LEU A 424 14.47 -15.86 -0.36
N SER A 425 13.47 -15.11 -0.81
CA SER A 425 12.84 -14.09 0.02
C SER A 425 11.39 -13.82 -0.38
N VAL A 426 10.60 -13.36 0.58
CA VAL A 426 9.24 -12.86 0.39
C VAL A 426 9.01 -11.68 1.34
N ASP A 427 8.31 -10.65 0.87
CA ASP A 427 7.81 -9.59 1.76
C ASP A 427 6.38 -9.96 2.19
N ILE A 428 6.17 -10.07 3.51
CA ILE A 428 4.83 -10.22 4.11
C ILE A 428 4.29 -8.82 4.40
N LEU A 429 3.17 -8.48 3.79
CA LEU A 429 2.53 -7.18 3.91
C LEU A 429 1.47 -7.23 5.01
N ILE A 430 1.39 -6.14 5.77
CA ILE A 430 0.39 -5.93 6.82
C ILE A 430 -0.34 -4.64 6.46
N GLU A 431 -1.63 -4.75 6.15
CA GLU A 431 -2.43 -3.62 5.66
C GLU A 431 -2.42 -2.47 6.66
N GLY A 432 -2.24 -1.23 6.19
CA GLY A 432 -2.23 -0.05 7.07
C GLY A 432 -0.92 0.17 7.82
N VAL A 433 -0.11 -0.87 8.02
CA VAL A 433 0.98 -0.86 8.98
C VAL A 433 2.35 -0.84 8.30
N GLY A 434 2.61 -1.78 7.38
CA GLY A 434 3.92 -1.94 6.77
C GLY A 434 4.16 -3.35 6.25
N TYR A 435 5.41 -3.82 6.35
CA TYR A 435 5.78 -5.16 5.89
C TYR A 435 6.92 -5.77 6.69
N VAL A 436 7.08 -7.09 6.59
CA VAL A 436 8.22 -7.85 7.12
C VAL A 436 8.92 -8.53 5.95
N GLU A 437 10.20 -8.22 5.75
CA GLU A 437 11.02 -8.89 4.74
C GLU A 437 11.56 -10.19 5.36
N ILE A 438 11.25 -11.33 4.74
CA ILE A 438 11.68 -12.65 5.19
C ILE A 438 12.65 -13.23 4.17
N VAL A 439 13.76 -13.78 4.65
CA VAL A 439 14.85 -14.30 3.83
C VAL A 439 15.32 -15.64 4.37
N ALA A 440 15.53 -16.61 3.49
CA ALA A 440 16.12 -17.90 3.85
C ALA A 440 17.19 -18.32 2.83
N GLN A 441 18.23 -18.99 3.30
CA GLN A 441 19.27 -19.55 2.45
C GLN A 441 19.01 -21.03 2.22
N VAL A 442 18.96 -21.44 0.95
CA VAL A 442 18.78 -22.84 0.54
C VAL A 442 19.98 -23.34 -0.24
N ARG A 443 20.23 -24.65 -0.20
CA ARG A 443 21.25 -25.29 -1.06
C ARG A 443 20.76 -25.30 -2.51
N LYS A 444 21.66 -25.05 -3.47
CA LYS A 444 21.32 -25.05 -4.92
C LYS A 444 20.62 -26.35 -5.35
N ARG A 445 21.17 -27.51 -4.92
CA ARG A 445 20.59 -28.84 -5.21
C ARG A 445 19.18 -29.06 -4.65
N HIS A 446 18.79 -28.31 -3.62
CA HIS A 446 17.43 -28.39 -3.08
C HIS A 446 16.47 -27.57 -3.95
N LEU A 447 16.87 -26.36 -4.34
CA LEU A 447 16.09 -25.54 -5.27
C LEU A 447 15.90 -26.23 -6.63
N GLU A 448 16.94 -26.84 -7.19
CA GLU A 448 16.85 -27.59 -8.45
C GLU A 448 15.86 -28.75 -8.36
N ARG A 449 15.78 -29.44 -7.21
CA ARG A 449 14.78 -30.49 -6.98
C ARG A 449 13.36 -29.94 -6.92
N ILE A 450 13.15 -28.78 -6.29
CA ILE A 450 11.85 -28.11 -6.25
C ILE A 450 11.42 -27.67 -7.66
N LEU A 451 12.33 -27.08 -8.44
CA LEU A 451 12.03 -26.66 -9.80
C LEU A 451 11.80 -27.86 -10.73
N ALA A 452 12.55 -28.95 -10.56
CA ALA A 452 12.37 -30.17 -11.33
C ALA A 452 11.01 -30.83 -11.02
N SER A 453 10.57 -30.85 -9.75
CA SER A 453 9.26 -31.39 -9.39
C SER A 453 8.09 -30.54 -9.92
N GLN A 454 8.26 -29.22 -10.03
CA GLN A 454 7.26 -28.32 -10.62
C GLN A 454 7.13 -28.48 -12.15
N ASN A 455 8.24 -28.79 -12.82
CA ASN A 455 8.28 -28.93 -14.28
C ASN A 455 8.05 -30.37 -14.76
N ALA A 456 7.94 -31.34 -13.83
CA ALA A 456 7.64 -32.72 -14.17
C ALA A 456 6.20 -32.81 -14.71
N PRO A 457 5.97 -33.42 -15.90
CA PRO A 457 4.62 -33.75 -16.32
C PRO A 457 3.99 -34.65 -15.27
N ALA A 458 2.72 -34.45 -14.94
CA ALA A 458 2.00 -35.25 -13.96
C ALA A 458 1.95 -36.72 -14.42
N GLU A 459 2.93 -37.52 -14.03
CA GLU A 459 2.98 -38.95 -14.36
C GLU A 459 1.91 -39.68 -13.54
N VAL A 460 0.84 -40.09 -14.22
CA VAL A 460 -0.12 -41.07 -13.70
C VAL A 460 0.57 -42.44 -13.72
N GLN A 461 1.23 -42.79 -12.62
CA GLN A 461 1.80 -44.13 -12.46
C GLN A 461 0.67 -45.12 -12.17
N LYS A 462 0.28 -45.93 -13.18
CA LYS A 462 -0.64 -47.05 -13.03
C LYS A 462 0.11 -48.23 -12.40
N GLU A 463 -0.12 -48.50 -11.12
CA GLU A 463 0.23 -49.82 -10.56
C GLU A 463 -0.84 -50.84 -10.96
N THR A 464 -0.45 -51.85 -11.75
CA THR A 464 -1.28 -53.02 -12.04
C THR A 464 -1.23 -53.98 -10.86
N LYS A 465 -2.33 -54.14 -10.11
CA LYS A 465 -2.50 -55.27 -9.20
C LYS A 465 -2.75 -56.57 -10.00
N PRO A 466 -2.20 -57.73 -9.58
CA PRO A 466 -2.45 -59.00 -10.25
C PRO A 466 -3.90 -59.44 -10.07
N LYS A 467 -4.51 -59.94 -11.15
CA LYS A 467 -5.88 -60.47 -11.21
C LYS A 467 -6.00 -61.70 -10.29
N ALA A 468 -6.97 -61.68 -9.38
CA ALA A 468 -7.38 -62.88 -8.64
C ALA A 468 -8.07 -63.87 -9.60
N THR A 469 -7.78 -65.15 -9.47
CA THR A 469 -8.37 -66.26 -10.24
C THR A 469 -9.88 -66.39 -9.99
N PRO A 470 -10.69 -66.75 -11.00
CA PRO A 470 -12.13 -66.91 -10.82
C PRO A 470 -12.44 -68.15 -9.98
N GLN A 471 -13.39 -68.02 -9.04
CA GLN A 471 -14.00 -69.17 -8.38
C GLN A 471 -15.13 -69.71 -9.25
N ASP A 472 -15.14 -71.02 -9.49
CA ASP A 472 -16.18 -71.75 -10.22
C ASP A 472 -17.50 -71.67 -9.45
N THR A 473 -18.51 -71.02 -10.05
CA THR A 473 -19.90 -71.11 -9.58
C THR A 473 -20.70 -71.95 -10.56
N THR A 474 -21.11 -73.14 -10.14
CA THR A 474 -21.90 -74.12 -10.92
C THR A 474 -23.37 -73.71 -10.99
N ASP A 475 -23.70 -72.64 -11.72
CA ASP A 475 -25.09 -72.28 -12.01
C ASP A 475 -25.30 -71.96 -13.50
N PRO A 476 -25.92 -72.86 -14.30
CA PRO A 476 -26.03 -72.74 -15.76
C PRO A 476 -26.80 -71.51 -16.25
N PHE A 477 -27.59 -70.86 -15.39
CA PHE A 477 -28.35 -69.66 -15.74
C PHE A 477 -27.55 -68.36 -15.62
N ALA A 478 -26.49 -68.33 -14.79
CA ALA A 478 -25.66 -67.14 -14.60
C ALA A 478 -24.79 -66.84 -15.84
N ASP A 479 -24.27 -67.88 -16.50
CA ASP A 479 -23.44 -67.72 -17.71
C ASP A 479 -24.23 -67.18 -18.90
N MET A 480 -25.51 -67.56 -19.04
CA MET A 480 -26.36 -67.07 -20.12
C MET A 480 -26.75 -65.60 -19.93
N TYR A 481 -26.87 -65.13 -18.68
CA TYR A 481 -27.12 -63.73 -18.35
C TYR A 481 -25.89 -62.85 -18.57
N ASN A 482 -24.68 -63.39 -18.30
CA ASN A 482 -23.41 -62.68 -18.51
C ASN A 482 -23.05 -62.57 -20.00
N MET A 483 -23.25 -63.61 -20.80
CA MET A 483 -23.02 -63.55 -22.26
C MET A 483 -23.94 -62.56 -22.99
N ARG A 484 -25.13 -62.26 -22.44
CA ARG A 484 -26.08 -61.31 -23.04
C ARG A 484 -25.73 -59.85 -22.79
N ARG A 485 -24.85 -59.57 -21.82
CA ARG A 485 -24.46 -58.21 -21.43
C ARG A 485 -23.29 -57.64 -22.26
N ASP A 486 -22.55 -58.48 -22.96
CA ASP A 486 -21.40 -58.09 -23.80
C ASP A 486 -21.78 -57.50 -25.18
N MET A 487 -23.08 -57.34 -25.48
CA MET A 487 -23.54 -56.88 -26.81
C MET A 487 -24.32 -55.57 -26.82
N SER A 488 -24.42 -54.83 -25.72
CA SER A 488 -24.96 -53.46 -25.79
C SER A 488 -24.68 -52.60 -24.57
N VAL A 489 -24.19 -51.39 -24.87
CA VAL A 489 -24.12 -50.17 -24.04
C VAL A 489 -22.78 -49.94 -23.33
N ASP A 490 -22.14 -48.84 -23.75
CA ASP A 490 -21.00 -48.15 -23.16
C ASP A 490 -20.79 -48.40 -21.65
N ASP A 491 -19.80 -49.23 -21.33
CA ASP A 491 -19.25 -49.30 -19.99
C ASP A 491 -18.50 -48.01 -19.70
N LYS A 492 -19.20 -47.08 -19.05
CA LYS A 492 -18.59 -46.03 -18.23
C LYS A 492 -17.66 -46.74 -17.23
N ALA A 493 -16.37 -46.71 -17.54
CA ALA A 493 -15.32 -47.12 -16.63
C ALA A 493 -15.56 -46.48 -15.26
N VAL A 494 -15.87 -47.31 -14.27
CA VAL A 494 -15.91 -46.91 -12.86
C VAL A 494 -14.50 -46.42 -12.52
N GLU A 495 -14.37 -45.11 -12.31
CA GLU A 495 -13.12 -44.50 -11.88
C GLU A 495 -12.63 -45.18 -10.60
N PRO A 496 -11.43 -45.79 -10.57
CA PRO A 496 -10.89 -46.26 -9.32
C PRO A 496 -10.64 -45.02 -8.45
N LYS A 497 -11.23 -44.98 -7.24
CA LYS A 497 -10.87 -44.00 -6.22
C LYS A 497 -9.40 -44.20 -5.86
N VAL A 498 -8.52 -43.45 -6.51
CA VAL A 498 -7.10 -43.38 -6.21
C VAL A 498 -6.95 -42.66 -4.86
N GLN A 499 -6.75 -43.41 -3.79
CA GLN A 499 -6.17 -42.83 -2.57
C GLN A 499 -4.68 -42.66 -2.80
N LEU A 500 -4.29 -41.47 -3.26
CA LEU A 500 -2.90 -41.04 -3.33
C LEU A 500 -2.32 -40.97 -1.91
N GLN A 501 -1.32 -41.79 -1.62
CA GLN A 501 -0.38 -41.45 -0.55
C GLN A 501 0.52 -40.32 -1.09
N PRO A 502 0.65 -39.17 -0.40
CA PRO A 502 1.44 -38.06 -0.91
C PRO A 502 2.92 -38.43 -0.84
N LYS A 503 3.54 -38.67 -2.01
CA LYS A 503 4.99 -38.63 -2.16
C LYS A 503 5.42 -37.20 -1.85
N GLU A 504 6.16 -36.99 -0.75
CA GLU A 504 6.58 -35.66 -0.30
C GLU A 504 7.36 -34.94 -1.40
N SER A 505 6.68 -34.07 -2.15
CA SER A 505 7.33 -33.15 -3.06
C SER A 505 8.19 -32.20 -2.23
N PRO A 506 9.46 -31.94 -2.59
CA PRO A 506 10.26 -30.97 -1.85
C PRO A 506 9.53 -29.62 -1.88
N GLU A 507 9.11 -29.16 -0.71
CA GLU A 507 8.33 -27.94 -0.57
C GLU A 507 9.25 -26.72 -0.57
N TRP A 508 8.75 -25.61 -1.13
CA TRP A 508 9.40 -24.32 -0.96
C TRP A 508 9.53 -23.98 0.52
N PRO A 509 10.62 -23.30 0.94
CA PRO A 509 10.69 -22.75 2.28
C PRO A 509 9.48 -21.84 2.52
N ALA A 510 8.79 -22.02 3.64
CA ALA A 510 7.54 -21.31 3.89
C ALA A 510 7.42 -20.86 5.34
N VAL A 511 6.60 -19.83 5.54
CA VAL A 511 6.21 -19.31 6.85
C VAL A 511 4.69 -19.29 6.95
N ASP A 512 4.18 -19.60 8.14
CA ASP A 512 2.78 -19.44 8.50
C ASP A 512 2.58 -18.12 9.22
N VAL A 513 1.58 -17.35 8.79
CA VAL A 513 1.21 -16.08 9.42
C VAL A 513 -0.16 -16.22 10.06
N TYR A 514 -0.29 -15.68 11.27
CA TYR A 514 -1.52 -15.67 12.04
C TYR A 514 -1.87 -14.23 12.37
N SER A 515 -3.13 -13.87 12.16
CA SER A 515 -3.66 -12.52 12.32
C SER A 515 -5.13 -12.57 12.74
N PRO A 516 -5.74 -11.44 13.13
CA PRO A 516 -7.17 -11.41 13.45
C PRO A 516 -8.00 -11.88 12.25
N LEU A 517 -8.88 -12.85 12.50
CA LEU A 517 -9.71 -13.54 11.50
C LEU A 517 -8.96 -14.22 10.35
N GLY A 518 -7.62 -14.27 10.38
CA GLY A 518 -6.81 -14.73 9.25
C GLY A 518 -6.81 -13.75 8.07
N GLN A 519 -7.10 -12.46 8.31
CA GLN A 519 -7.17 -11.41 7.29
C GLN A 519 -6.02 -10.40 7.46
N PHE A 520 -6.04 -9.30 6.69
CA PHE A 520 -5.11 -8.16 6.81
C PHE A 520 -3.64 -8.42 6.42
N VAL A 521 -3.33 -9.63 5.94
CA VAL A 521 -1.99 -10.03 5.54
C VAL A 521 -1.97 -10.32 4.03
N GLY A 522 -0.94 -9.83 3.36
CA GLY A 522 -0.66 -10.12 1.96
C GLY A 522 0.79 -10.51 1.76
N SER A 523 1.17 -10.79 0.51
CA SER A 523 2.57 -10.94 0.14
C SER A 523 2.89 -10.25 -1.17
N ARG A 524 4.16 -9.92 -1.37
CA ARG A 524 4.69 -9.42 -2.63
C ARG A 524 6.11 -9.91 -2.85
N GLN A 525 6.58 -9.73 -4.08
CA GLN A 525 8.00 -9.87 -4.41
C GLN A 525 8.85 -8.96 -3.51
N PRO A 526 9.99 -9.41 -2.98
CA PRO A 526 10.77 -8.63 -2.02
C PRO A 526 11.33 -7.34 -2.60
N ILE A 527 11.07 -6.22 -1.92
CA ILE A 527 11.65 -4.92 -2.27
C ILE A 527 13.16 -4.87 -1.96
N ASN A 528 13.66 -5.80 -1.14
CA ASN A 528 15.01 -5.81 -0.58
C ASN A 528 15.26 -4.58 0.31
N GLY A 529 14.26 -4.25 1.13
CA GLY A 529 14.24 -3.06 1.97
C GLY A 529 15.47 -2.96 2.86
N TRP A 530 15.93 -4.09 3.41
CA TRP A 530 17.09 -4.08 4.31
C TRP A 530 18.36 -3.64 3.59
N LEU A 531 18.63 -4.22 2.41
CA LEU A 531 19.82 -3.87 1.62
C LEU A 531 19.79 -2.42 1.15
N ASN A 532 18.60 -1.95 0.79
CA ASN A 532 18.34 -0.59 0.33
C ASN A 532 18.49 0.45 1.45
N ASN A 533 18.19 0.07 2.68
CA ASN A 533 18.22 0.95 3.85
C ASN A 533 19.47 0.79 4.73
N LYS A 534 20.45 -0.03 4.32
CA LYS A 534 21.71 -0.14 5.05
C LYS A 534 22.33 1.25 5.24
N PRO A 535 22.66 1.64 6.48
CA PRO A 535 23.48 2.83 6.71
C PRO A 535 24.72 2.73 5.82
N ARG A 536 25.05 3.79 5.08
CA ARG A 536 26.28 3.80 4.30
C ARG A 536 27.44 3.68 5.27
N GLU A 537 28.16 2.56 5.21
CA GLU A 537 29.44 2.44 5.93
C GLU A 537 30.34 3.57 5.45
N THR A 538 30.59 4.54 6.33
CA THR A 538 31.50 5.65 6.04
C THR A 538 32.93 5.12 5.90
N ALA A 539 33.78 5.84 5.18
CA ALA A 539 35.18 5.45 5.01
C ALA A 539 35.90 5.26 6.37
N ASP A 540 35.47 5.99 7.40
CA ASP A 540 36.00 5.89 8.76
C ASP A 540 35.57 4.59 9.47
N GLN A 541 34.35 4.09 9.23
CA GLN A 541 33.90 2.79 9.73
C GLN A 541 34.62 1.62 9.04
N LYS A 542 35.07 1.80 7.79
CA LYS A 542 35.92 0.80 7.10
C LYS A 542 37.35 0.79 7.60
N LYS A 543 37.86 1.91 8.12
CA LYS A 543 39.22 2.02 8.67
C LYS A 543 39.36 1.37 10.04
N SER A 544 38.27 1.23 10.81
CA SER A 544 38.30 0.54 12.11
C SER A 544 38.29 -0.98 11.96
N ARG A 545 39.36 -1.54 11.36
CA ARG A 545 39.60 -2.98 11.43
C ARG A 545 39.61 -3.38 12.91
N PRO A 546 38.76 -4.31 13.37
CA PRO A 546 38.77 -4.72 14.77
C PRO A 546 40.19 -5.18 15.11
N ARG A 547 40.82 -4.55 16.11
CA ARG A 547 42.17 -4.88 16.55
C ARG A 547 42.19 -6.38 16.87
N ARG A 548 43.14 -7.09 16.26
CA ARG A 548 43.35 -8.53 16.49
C ARG A 548 43.39 -8.77 18.01
N SER A 549 42.55 -9.67 18.52
CA SER A 549 42.49 -9.95 19.95
C SER A 549 43.86 -10.41 20.44
N MET A 550 44.50 -9.61 21.30
CA MET A 550 45.80 -9.91 21.90
C MET A 550 45.71 -11.03 22.95
N LYS A 551 44.52 -11.60 23.22
CA LYS A 551 44.36 -12.69 24.22
C LYS A 551 45.21 -13.91 23.88
N GLY A 552 45.30 -14.29 22.61
CA GLY A 552 46.14 -15.41 22.16
C GLY A 552 47.63 -15.14 22.35
N ALA A 553 48.08 -13.95 21.94
CA ALA A 553 49.48 -13.52 22.09
C ALA A 553 49.90 -13.41 23.56
N LYS A 554 49.07 -12.78 24.41
CA LYS A 554 49.32 -12.67 25.85
C LYS A 554 49.35 -14.03 26.57
N LYS A 555 48.53 -15.01 26.12
CA LYS A 555 48.56 -16.37 26.67
C LYS A 555 49.86 -17.09 26.31
N LEU A 556 50.33 -16.92 25.07
CA LEU A 556 51.59 -17.51 24.60
C LEU A 556 52.80 -16.90 25.33
N GLU A 557 52.78 -15.60 25.54
CA GLU A 557 53.84 -14.86 26.22
C GLU A 557 53.92 -15.18 27.71
N LYS A 558 52.75 -15.35 28.38
CA LYS A 558 52.70 -15.86 29.76
C LYS A 558 53.26 -17.27 29.87
N LYS A 559 53.01 -18.14 28.88
CA LYS A 559 53.55 -19.49 28.83
C LYS A 559 55.08 -19.48 28.68
N ARG A 560 55.61 -18.68 27.75
CA ARG A 560 57.08 -18.52 27.57
C ARG A 560 57.75 -17.94 28.82
N ARG A 561 57.12 -16.99 29.51
CA ARG A 561 57.64 -16.48 30.80
C ARG A 561 57.68 -17.54 31.90
N GLY A 562 56.66 -18.41 31.97
CA GLY A 562 56.65 -19.52 32.93
C GLY A 562 57.72 -20.57 32.62
N GLU A 563 57.94 -20.89 31.35
CA GLU A 563 58.99 -21.82 30.91
C GLU A 563 60.40 -21.26 31.18
N HIS A 564 60.59 -19.94 31.13
CA HIS A 564 61.87 -19.29 31.40
C HIS A 564 62.18 -19.07 32.89
N GLN A 565 61.19 -19.25 33.78
CA GLN A 565 61.36 -19.21 35.24
C GLN A 565 61.51 -20.63 35.84
N ALA A 566 61.18 -21.66 35.07
CA ALA A 566 61.30 -23.07 35.46
C ALA A 566 62.58 -23.74 34.94
N ALA A 567 63.33 -23.05 34.07
CA ALA A 567 64.71 -23.35 33.70
C ALA A 567 65.62 -22.40 34.46
#